data_AF-A0A3C0YUK6-F1
#
_entry.id   AF-A0A3C0YUK6-F1
#
_cell.length_a   1.000
_cell.length_b   1.000
_cell.length_c   1.000
_cell.angle_alpha   90.00
_cell.angle_beta   90.00
_cell.angle_gamma   90.00
#
_symmetry.space_group_name_H-M   'P 1'
#
loop_
_entity.id
_entity.type
_entity.pdbx_description
1 polymer ?
#
loop_
_entity_poly.entity_id
_entity_poly.type
_entity_poly.pdbx_seq_one_letter_code
_entity_poly.pdbx_strand_id
1 'polypeptide(L)'
;MKILDRIKYVWYFMCGWPCRFFCMFFFKIRFYGIENVPKKGGFILLCNHQSWLDPMFVVVPVNRRCVFAARDNLFRVPVLGWVFKVYSCIPIKRNHADIGAIRECIDRLKNNCGLVLYPEGTRTRDGKIAHVKPGFTLLAKKANVPIVPVVIDGAFECWPRNQALPSLDGKISVQYGEAIMPEQIANESDKEFMSDLTQKMRKMQTELRIKVGRKPFDYSSKTNDDHPVIAASVQENQKVPMIKMMKRKINFYWYFLWRQFCRIFCRLYFNPTAFNTHYVPDEGAFLLLSNHQSFLDPMINADPLKRQCCFAARDSLFTIPVFGPMVHSFNAIPIKRGQADLTAMKLFLEKLRDGYGLVLYPEGTRTENGKIAEMKAGFGLLARKANVPIIPSVIDGAFECWPRQQKLFSRGKIYVTYGEPIPASKVAEMGDREFAHYLTQILREMQRELRLKVGRKPFDYTETETTPDTFINLGKI
;
A
#
# COMPACT_ATOMS: atom_id res chain seq x y z
N MET A 1 17.97 7.77 33.37
CA MET A 1 17.71 7.49 31.94
C MET A 1 18.21 8.66 31.11
N LYS A 2 19.13 8.46 30.15
CA LYS A 2 19.75 9.54 29.38
C LYS A 2 18.70 10.24 28.50
N ILE A 3 18.92 11.51 28.13
CA ILE A 3 17.98 12.31 27.30
C ILE A 3 17.61 11.58 25.99
N LEU A 4 18.61 10.98 25.33
CA LEU A 4 18.40 10.19 24.12
C LEU A 4 17.50 8.95 24.33
N ASP A 5 17.55 8.32 25.51
CA ASP A 5 16.70 7.17 25.83
C ASP A 5 15.26 7.62 26.09
N ARG A 6 15.05 8.80 26.70
CA ARG A 6 13.72 9.42 26.83
C ARG A 6 13.11 9.73 25.47
N ILE A 7 13.87 10.31 24.55
CA ILE A 7 13.41 10.60 23.18
C ILE A 7 13.02 9.31 22.46
N LYS A 8 13.88 8.28 22.50
CA LYS A 8 13.58 6.97 21.90
C LYS A 8 12.33 6.32 22.52
N TYR A 9 12.16 6.45 23.83
CA TYR A 9 10.99 5.94 24.54
C TYR A 9 9.71 6.65 24.09
N VAL A 10 9.69 7.99 24.10
CA VAL A 10 8.54 8.78 23.61
C VAL A 10 8.24 8.46 22.15
N TRP A 11 9.26 8.38 21.31
CA TRP A 11 9.12 8.04 19.89
C TRP A 11 8.49 6.65 19.68
N TYR A 12 8.93 5.65 20.44
CA TYR A 12 8.37 4.29 20.42
C TYR A 12 6.85 4.31 20.67
N PHE A 13 6.41 5.00 21.73
CA PHE A 13 4.98 5.07 22.06
C PHE A 13 4.19 5.91 21.06
N MET A 14 4.75 7.03 20.58
CA MET A 14 4.17 7.86 19.53
C MET A 14 3.89 7.07 18.25
N CYS A 15 4.88 6.33 17.76
CA CYS A 15 4.70 5.45 16.59
C CYS A 15 3.76 4.27 16.86
N GLY A 16 3.51 3.93 18.12
CA GLY A 16 2.54 2.91 18.54
C GLY A 16 1.08 3.34 18.43
N TRP A 17 0.76 4.62 18.60
CA TRP A 17 -0.63 5.09 18.60
C TRP A 17 -1.42 4.77 17.33
N PRO A 18 -0.90 5.02 16.11
CA PRO A 18 -1.62 4.65 14.89
C PRO A 18 -1.89 3.15 14.79
N CYS A 19 -0.95 2.31 15.21
CA CYS A 19 -1.13 0.86 15.18
C CYS A 19 -2.12 0.38 16.25
N ARG A 20 -2.09 0.97 17.45
CA ARG A 20 -3.09 0.70 18.49
C ARG A 20 -4.48 1.07 18.00
N PHE A 21 -4.64 2.26 17.43
CA PHE A 21 -5.91 2.72 16.86
C PHE A 21 -6.41 1.75 15.77
N PHE A 22 -5.54 1.39 14.84
CA PHE A 22 -5.83 0.40 13.80
C PHE A 22 -6.29 -0.94 14.40
N CYS A 23 -5.56 -1.49 15.38
CA CYS A 23 -5.91 -2.77 15.98
C CYS A 23 -7.26 -2.72 16.73
N MET A 24 -7.51 -1.65 17.48
CA MET A 24 -8.75 -1.48 18.24
C MET A 24 -9.96 -1.27 17.34
N PHE A 25 -9.81 -0.47 16.28
CA PHE A 25 -10.90 -0.13 15.38
C PHE A 25 -11.31 -1.31 14.49
N PHE A 26 -10.35 -2.05 13.93
CA PHE A 26 -10.63 -3.08 12.93
C PHE A 26 -10.81 -4.50 13.46
N PHE A 27 -10.34 -4.82 14.68
CA PHE A 27 -10.35 -6.20 15.19
C PHE A 27 -11.11 -6.42 16.51
N LYS A 28 -11.86 -5.40 16.97
CA LYS A 28 -12.66 -5.44 18.22
C LYS A 28 -11.91 -6.15 19.36
N ILE A 29 -10.62 -5.82 19.49
CA ILE A 29 -9.68 -6.60 20.30
C ILE A 29 -10.00 -6.49 21.80
N ARG A 30 -9.93 -7.60 22.52
CA ARG A 30 -10.13 -7.66 23.97
C ARG A 30 -8.90 -8.21 24.67
N PHE A 31 -8.59 -7.67 25.84
CA PHE A 31 -7.43 -8.03 26.64
C PHE A 31 -7.88 -8.56 28.00
N TYR A 32 -7.24 -9.63 28.49
CA TYR A 32 -7.51 -10.24 29.78
C TYR A 32 -6.20 -10.55 30.50
N GLY A 33 -6.11 -10.33 31.81
CA GLY A 33 -4.93 -10.69 32.59
C GLY A 33 -3.73 -9.75 32.41
N ILE A 34 -3.92 -8.55 31.83
CA ILE A 34 -2.83 -7.60 31.56
C ILE A 34 -2.05 -7.21 32.83
N GLU A 35 -2.70 -7.26 33.98
CA GLU A 35 -2.14 -7.09 35.32
C GLU A 35 -1.00 -8.07 35.64
N ASN A 36 -0.95 -9.22 34.97
CA ASN A 36 0.12 -10.21 35.12
C ASN A 36 1.44 -9.78 34.45
N VAL A 37 1.41 -8.75 33.59
CA VAL A 37 2.63 -8.24 32.95
C VAL A 37 3.44 -7.41 33.97
N PRO A 38 4.72 -7.75 34.22
CA PRO A 38 5.54 -7.03 35.19
C PRO A 38 5.63 -5.52 34.91
N LYS A 39 5.33 -4.72 35.94
CA LYS A 39 5.39 -3.24 35.86
C LYS A 39 6.83 -2.70 35.86
N LYS A 40 7.80 -3.48 36.33
CA LYS A 40 9.24 -3.17 36.45
C LYS A 40 10.08 -4.39 36.05
N GLY A 41 11.36 -4.19 35.77
CA GLY A 41 12.26 -5.26 35.31
C GLY A 41 12.07 -5.62 33.83
N GLY A 42 12.95 -6.50 33.33
CA GLY A 42 12.73 -7.20 32.07
C GLY A 42 11.76 -8.37 32.24
N PHE A 43 11.15 -8.81 31.15
CA PHE A 43 10.25 -9.97 31.14
C PHE A 43 10.16 -10.54 29.72
N ILE A 44 9.74 -11.80 29.59
CA ILE A 44 9.47 -12.44 28.30
C ILE A 44 7.97 -12.63 28.14
N LEU A 45 7.37 -12.11 27.06
CA LEU A 45 6.03 -12.50 26.63
C LEU A 45 6.17 -13.67 25.66
N LEU A 46 5.72 -14.85 26.11
CA LEU A 46 5.79 -16.07 25.31
C LEU A 46 4.43 -16.35 24.68
N CYS A 47 4.33 -16.17 23.37
CA CYS A 47 3.06 -16.08 22.67
C CYS A 47 2.86 -17.23 21.70
N ASN A 48 1.64 -17.75 21.55
CA ASN A 48 1.31 -18.56 20.38
C ASN A 48 1.28 -17.68 19.11
N HIS A 49 1.40 -18.29 17.93
CA HIS A 49 1.48 -17.54 16.67
C HIS A 49 0.39 -17.94 15.67
N GLN A 50 -0.63 -17.09 15.48
CA GLN A 50 -1.78 -17.26 14.59
C GLN A 50 -1.74 -16.42 13.31
N SER A 51 -1.28 -15.16 13.37
CA SER A 51 -1.39 -14.20 12.27
C SER A 51 -0.12 -13.35 12.06
N TRP A 52 -0.10 -12.53 11.00
CA TRP A 52 1.00 -11.59 10.76
C TRP A 52 1.08 -10.46 11.80
N LEU A 53 -0.04 -10.08 12.41
CA LEU A 53 -0.14 -8.94 13.32
C LEU A 53 -0.10 -9.31 14.80
N ASP A 54 0.12 -10.58 15.13
CA ASP A 54 0.30 -11.05 16.50
C ASP A 54 1.28 -10.20 17.32
N PRO A 55 2.45 -9.78 16.78
CA PRO A 55 3.36 -8.90 17.51
C PRO A 55 2.71 -7.60 17.96
N MET A 56 1.78 -7.07 17.17
CA MET A 56 1.05 -5.85 17.53
C MET A 56 -0.07 -6.17 18.53
N PHE A 57 -0.87 -7.22 18.28
CA PHE A 57 -1.96 -7.61 19.18
C PHE A 57 -1.50 -7.84 20.61
N VAL A 58 -0.32 -8.42 20.81
CA VAL A 58 0.25 -8.70 22.14
C VAL A 58 0.73 -7.45 22.89
N VAL A 59 1.12 -6.38 22.21
CA VAL A 59 1.73 -5.22 22.89
C VAL A 59 0.83 -3.99 22.97
N VAL A 60 -0.34 -4.02 22.32
CA VAL A 60 -1.32 -2.91 22.36
C VAL A 60 -1.62 -2.45 23.79
N PRO A 61 -1.99 -3.32 24.75
CA PRO A 61 -2.34 -2.91 26.11
C PRO A 61 -1.12 -2.77 27.02
N VAL A 62 0.07 -3.16 26.55
CA VAL A 62 1.29 -3.21 27.35
C VAL A 62 1.93 -1.82 27.37
N ASN A 63 1.87 -1.13 28.51
CA ASN A 63 2.49 0.18 28.70
C ASN A 63 3.98 0.06 29.10
N ARG A 64 4.72 -0.81 28.40
CA ARG A 64 6.14 -1.09 28.58
C ARG A 64 6.80 -1.18 27.21
N ARG A 65 8.09 -0.86 27.13
CA ARG A 65 8.84 -1.02 25.89
C ARG A 65 9.06 -2.51 25.64
N CYS A 66 8.45 -3.03 24.58
CA CYS A 66 8.64 -4.40 24.10
C CYS A 66 9.51 -4.42 22.84
N VAL A 67 10.43 -5.38 22.78
CA VAL A 67 11.29 -5.68 21.63
C VAL A 67 10.93 -7.06 21.07
N PHE A 68 11.21 -7.27 19.79
CA PHE A 68 10.78 -8.48 19.07
C PHE A 68 11.97 -9.15 18.40
N ALA A 69 11.95 -10.47 18.37
CA ALA A 69 12.81 -11.27 17.51
C ALA A 69 12.16 -11.43 16.13
N ALA A 70 12.82 -11.00 15.06
CA ALA A 70 12.28 -11.09 13.69
C ALA A 70 13.33 -11.57 12.69
N ARG A 71 12.89 -12.19 11.58
CA ARG A 71 13.82 -12.67 10.55
C ARG A 71 14.56 -11.51 9.89
N ASP A 72 15.86 -11.68 9.72
CA ASP A 72 16.76 -10.67 9.13
C ASP A 72 16.31 -10.16 7.75
N ASN A 73 15.80 -11.04 6.89
CA ASN A 73 15.35 -10.70 5.55
C ASN A 73 14.17 -9.71 5.53
N LEU A 74 13.35 -9.67 6.60
CA LEU A 74 12.23 -8.74 6.72
C LEU A 74 12.68 -7.29 6.95
N PHE A 75 13.90 -7.08 7.45
CA PHE A 75 14.47 -5.74 7.65
C PHE A 75 14.81 -5.04 6.33
N ARG A 76 14.92 -5.80 5.23
CA ARG A 76 15.20 -5.26 3.88
C ARG A 76 13.94 -4.70 3.21
N VAL A 77 12.75 -5.01 3.72
CA VAL A 77 11.48 -4.46 3.21
C VAL A 77 11.34 -3.02 3.72
N PRO A 78 11.14 -1.98 2.89
CA PRO A 78 11.30 -0.59 3.33
C PRO A 78 10.42 -0.20 4.54
N VAL A 79 9.09 -0.36 4.42
CA VAL A 79 8.14 0.02 5.48
C VAL A 79 8.27 -0.91 6.69
N LEU A 80 8.33 -2.22 6.47
CA LEU A 80 8.43 -3.20 7.55
C LEU A 80 9.77 -3.08 8.30
N GLY A 81 10.86 -2.84 7.59
CA GLY A 81 12.19 -2.58 8.14
C GLY A 81 12.27 -1.28 8.91
N TRP A 82 11.59 -0.21 8.46
CA TRP A 82 11.43 1.01 9.24
C TRP A 82 10.67 0.75 10.54
N VAL A 83 9.53 0.03 10.50
CA VAL A 83 8.79 -0.37 11.70
C VAL A 83 9.70 -1.17 12.64
N PHE A 84 10.43 -2.16 12.13
CA PHE A 84 11.32 -2.98 12.95
C PHE A 84 12.44 -2.17 13.61
N LYS A 85 12.95 -1.13 12.96
CA LYS A 85 13.91 -0.19 13.57
C LYS A 85 13.27 0.61 14.71
N VAL A 86 12.05 1.13 14.51
CA VAL A 86 11.31 1.88 15.54
C VAL A 86 11.07 1.02 16.79
N TYR A 87 10.61 -0.22 16.60
CA TYR A 87 10.36 -1.17 17.70
C TYR A 87 11.64 -1.88 18.19
N SER A 88 12.81 -1.48 17.67
CA SER A 88 14.11 -2.02 18.05
C SER A 88 14.19 -3.56 17.98
N CYS A 89 13.56 -4.13 16.95
CA CYS A 89 13.53 -5.57 16.70
C CYS A 89 14.94 -6.12 16.50
N ILE A 90 15.19 -7.30 17.04
CA ILE A 90 16.45 -8.03 16.96
C ILE A 90 16.36 -8.93 15.72
N PRO A 91 17.24 -8.75 14.72
CA PRO A 91 17.29 -9.62 13.55
C PRO A 91 17.83 -11.00 13.95
N ILE A 92 17.16 -12.06 13.49
CA ILE A 92 17.58 -13.45 13.72
C ILE A 92 17.68 -14.17 12.39
N LYS A 93 18.82 -14.82 12.15
CA LYS A 93 19.03 -15.72 11.01
C LYS A 93 18.38 -17.08 11.28
N ARG A 94 17.73 -17.66 10.28
CA ARG A 94 17.22 -19.04 10.39
C ARG A 94 18.33 -20.06 10.20
N ASN A 95 18.19 -21.20 10.89
CA ASN A 95 19.03 -22.40 10.76
C ASN A 95 20.49 -22.25 11.23
N HIS A 96 20.83 -21.17 11.95
CA HIS A 96 22.15 -20.98 12.56
C HIS A 96 21.98 -20.49 14.00
N ALA A 97 22.84 -20.94 14.91
CA ALA A 97 22.91 -20.40 16.26
C ALA A 97 23.49 -18.97 16.19
N ASP A 98 22.62 -17.97 16.26
CA ASP A 98 23.03 -16.56 16.24
C ASP A 98 23.35 -16.09 17.67
N ILE A 99 24.58 -16.36 18.10
CA ILE A 99 25.08 -15.98 19.45
C ILE A 99 24.94 -14.47 19.68
N GLY A 100 25.09 -13.66 18.63
CA GLY A 100 24.91 -12.20 18.69
C GLY A 100 23.48 -11.82 19.04
N ALA A 101 22.50 -12.42 18.37
CA ALA A 101 21.08 -12.19 18.68
C ALA A 101 20.71 -12.64 20.10
N ILE A 102 21.28 -13.76 20.58
CA ILE A 102 21.06 -14.24 21.96
C ILE A 102 21.59 -13.23 22.98
N ARG A 103 22.83 -12.74 22.81
CA ARG A 103 23.42 -11.71 23.69
C ARG A 103 22.58 -10.44 23.69
N GLU A 104 22.19 -9.97 22.51
CA GLU A 104 21.35 -8.77 22.38
C GLU A 104 20.00 -8.95 23.10
N CYS A 105 19.35 -10.12 22.99
CA CYS A 105 18.13 -10.41 23.73
C CYS A 105 18.33 -10.31 25.25
N ILE A 106 19.41 -10.91 25.78
CA ILE A 106 19.76 -10.86 27.21
C ILE A 106 20.02 -9.42 27.66
N ASP A 107 20.76 -8.65 26.86
CA ASP A 107 21.07 -7.25 27.19
C ASP A 107 19.81 -6.38 27.21
N ARG A 108 18.87 -6.57 26.26
CA ARG A 108 17.58 -5.85 26.28
C ARG A 108 16.75 -6.20 27.51
N LEU A 109 16.70 -7.48 27.88
CA LEU A 109 16.00 -7.95 29.08
C LEU A 109 16.60 -7.32 30.35
N LYS A 110 17.93 -7.35 30.51
CA LYS A 110 18.64 -6.70 31.63
C LYS A 110 18.44 -5.19 31.66
N ASN A 111 18.23 -4.57 30.50
CA ASN A 111 17.89 -3.15 30.36
C ASN A 111 16.37 -2.86 30.44
N ASN A 112 15.61 -3.65 31.21
CA ASN A 112 14.18 -3.43 31.52
C ASN A 112 13.21 -3.50 30.32
N CYS A 113 13.62 -4.05 29.17
CA CYS A 113 12.69 -4.25 28.05
C CYS A 113 11.90 -5.56 28.23
N GLY A 114 10.66 -5.58 27.75
CA GLY A 114 9.93 -6.82 27.51
C GLY A 114 10.40 -7.45 26.20
N LEU A 115 10.61 -8.76 26.15
CA LEU A 115 10.96 -9.49 24.93
C LEU A 115 9.78 -10.35 24.48
N VAL A 116 9.29 -10.16 23.26
CA VAL A 116 8.18 -10.94 22.70
C VAL A 116 8.74 -12.08 21.84
N LEU A 117 8.37 -13.31 22.18
CA LEU A 117 8.83 -14.53 21.50
C LEU A 117 7.67 -15.44 21.11
N TYR A 118 7.85 -16.15 20.00
CA TYR A 118 6.91 -17.12 19.43
C TYR A 118 7.59 -18.49 19.34
N PRO A 119 7.49 -19.33 20.38
CA PRO A 119 8.32 -20.52 20.49
C PRO A 119 7.91 -21.65 19.53
N GLU A 120 6.73 -21.57 18.90
CA GLU A 120 6.33 -22.46 17.80
C GLU A 120 7.24 -22.26 16.56
N GLY A 121 7.85 -21.08 16.40
CA GLY A 121 8.78 -20.73 15.32
C GLY A 121 8.13 -20.52 13.94
N THR A 122 6.85 -20.82 13.80
CA THR A 122 6.00 -20.52 12.64
C THR A 122 4.58 -20.23 13.11
N ARG A 123 3.79 -19.55 12.26
CA ARG A 123 2.35 -19.43 12.47
C ARG A 123 1.66 -20.78 12.30
N THR A 124 0.65 -21.01 13.12
CA THR A 124 -0.24 -22.17 13.04
C THR A 124 -0.97 -22.23 11.69
N ARG A 125 -1.41 -23.45 11.34
CA ARG A 125 -2.18 -23.74 10.12
C ARG A 125 -3.65 -24.02 10.40
N ASP A 126 -4.02 -24.20 11.67
CA ASP A 126 -5.36 -24.62 12.09
C ASP A 126 -5.90 -23.83 13.29
N GLY A 127 -5.14 -22.86 13.81
CA GLY A 127 -5.51 -22.06 14.98
C GLY A 127 -5.08 -22.67 16.32
N LYS A 128 -4.67 -23.94 16.34
CA LYS A 128 -4.17 -24.65 17.53
C LYS A 128 -2.73 -24.26 17.86
N ILE A 129 -2.38 -24.39 19.13
CA ILE A 129 -1.04 -24.16 19.68
C ILE A 129 -0.21 -25.44 19.50
N ALA A 130 0.84 -25.33 18.68
CA ALA A 130 1.81 -26.40 18.46
C ALA A 130 2.77 -26.55 19.67
N HIS A 131 3.63 -27.57 19.61
CA HIS A 131 4.65 -27.78 20.63
C HIS A 131 5.62 -26.58 20.72
N VAL A 132 5.83 -26.12 21.95
CA VAL A 132 6.69 -24.97 22.29
C VAL A 132 8.17 -25.42 22.20
N LYS A 133 9.09 -24.61 21.64
CA LYS A 133 10.54 -24.94 21.53
C LYS A 133 11.39 -24.27 22.63
N PRO A 134 12.43 -24.92 23.17
CA PRO A 134 13.06 -24.51 24.44
C PRO A 134 13.96 -23.26 24.38
N GLY A 135 14.26 -22.70 23.20
CA GLY A 135 15.31 -21.67 23.07
C GLY A 135 15.17 -20.40 23.94
N PHE A 136 13.98 -20.12 24.48
CA PHE A 136 13.74 -18.99 25.38
C PHE A 136 14.09 -19.28 26.85
N THR A 137 14.20 -20.55 27.29
CA THR A 137 14.55 -20.91 28.68
C THR A 137 15.95 -20.39 29.03
N LEU A 138 16.90 -20.52 28.09
CA LEU A 138 18.25 -19.96 28.19
C LEU A 138 18.22 -18.44 28.40
N LEU A 139 17.36 -17.72 27.65
CA LEU A 139 17.24 -16.26 27.75
C LEU A 139 16.69 -15.86 29.13
N ALA A 140 15.63 -16.54 29.58
CA ALA A 140 15.02 -16.30 30.88
C ALA A 140 16.01 -16.54 32.03
N LYS A 141 16.70 -17.69 32.02
CA LYS A 141 17.71 -18.09 33.01
C LYS A 141 18.89 -17.11 33.04
N LYS A 142 19.46 -16.74 31.88
CA LYS A 142 20.64 -15.84 31.80
C LYS A 142 20.32 -14.39 32.11
N ALA A 143 19.11 -13.92 31.81
CA ALA A 143 18.67 -12.57 32.14
C ALA A 143 18.05 -12.46 33.53
N ASN A 144 17.73 -13.60 34.18
CA ASN A 144 17.00 -13.69 35.44
C ASN A 144 15.67 -12.92 35.41
N VAL A 145 14.82 -13.22 34.42
CA VAL A 145 13.55 -12.52 34.19
C VAL A 145 12.37 -13.50 34.10
N PRO A 146 11.17 -13.09 34.52
CA PRO A 146 9.98 -13.93 34.45
C PRO A 146 9.49 -14.12 33.00
N ILE A 147 8.77 -15.22 32.78
CA ILE A 147 8.04 -15.53 31.54
C ILE A 147 6.55 -15.37 31.77
N VAL A 148 5.89 -14.55 30.96
CA VAL A 148 4.43 -14.40 30.94
C VAL A 148 3.90 -15.18 29.72
N PRO A 149 3.16 -16.30 29.92
CA PRO A 149 2.50 -16.96 28.80
C PRO A 149 1.37 -16.08 28.27
N VAL A 150 1.29 -15.94 26.96
CA VAL A 150 0.26 -15.12 26.29
C VAL A 150 -0.44 -15.96 25.22
N VAL A 151 -1.77 -15.97 25.27
CA VAL A 151 -2.61 -16.62 24.27
C VAL A 151 -3.34 -15.58 23.45
N ILE A 152 -3.15 -15.64 22.15
CA ILE A 152 -3.89 -14.94 21.11
C ILE A 152 -4.91 -15.91 20.52
N ASP A 153 -6.17 -15.51 20.52
CA ASP A 153 -7.27 -16.29 19.96
C ASP A 153 -8.17 -15.45 19.03
N GLY A 154 -8.61 -16.06 17.93
CA GLY A 154 -9.38 -15.40 16.87
C GLY A 154 -8.53 -14.84 15.75
N ALA A 155 -7.23 -14.62 15.95
CA ALA A 155 -6.37 -14.04 14.94
C ALA A 155 -6.19 -14.98 13.73
N PHE A 156 -6.25 -16.30 13.94
CA PHE A 156 -6.26 -17.28 12.86
C PHE A 156 -7.54 -17.18 12.01
N GLU A 157 -8.70 -17.07 12.62
CA GLU A 157 -9.98 -16.92 11.94
C GLU A 157 -10.09 -15.55 11.24
N CYS A 158 -9.47 -14.52 11.80
CA CYS A 158 -9.51 -13.16 11.25
C CYS A 158 -8.55 -12.98 10.06
N TRP A 159 -7.33 -13.48 10.19
CA TRP A 159 -6.28 -13.25 9.20
C TRP A 159 -5.26 -14.41 9.16
N PRO A 160 -5.68 -15.58 8.63
CA PRO A 160 -4.82 -16.75 8.54
C PRO A 160 -3.69 -16.51 7.53
N ARG A 161 -2.63 -17.31 7.65
CA ARG A 161 -1.40 -17.18 6.83
C ARG A 161 -1.63 -17.15 5.31
N ASN A 162 -2.69 -17.81 4.83
CA ASN A 162 -3.00 -17.94 3.41
C ASN A 162 -3.88 -16.80 2.87
N GLN A 163 -4.26 -15.85 3.71
CA GLN A 163 -5.15 -14.75 3.37
C GLN A 163 -4.38 -13.44 3.27
N ALA A 164 -4.64 -12.67 2.21
CA ALA A 164 -3.90 -11.44 1.92
C ALA A 164 -4.33 -10.24 2.79
N LEU A 165 -5.61 -10.15 3.15
CA LEU A 165 -6.20 -9.06 3.93
C LEU A 165 -7.05 -9.62 5.08
N PRO A 166 -7.11 -8.97 6.25
CA PRO A 166 -7.93 -9.44 7.37
C PRO A 166 -9.43 -9.36 7.05
N SER A 167 -10.23 -10.22 7.68
CA SER A 167 -11.68 -10.02 7.77
C SER A 167 -12.00 -8.87 8.72
N LEU A 168 -12.83 -7.91 8.28
CA LEU A 168 -13.17 -6.69 9.05
C LEU A 168 -14.13 -6.94 10.23
N ASP A 169 -14.77 -8.12 10.31
CA ASP A 169 -15.63 -8.52 11.43
C ASP A 169 -14.92 -9.37 12.48
N GLY A 170 -13.60 -9.46 12.36
CA GLY A 170 -12.76 -10.24 13.24
C GLY A 170 -12.83 -9.78 14.69
N LYS A 171 -13.08 -10.70 15.61
CA LYS A 171 -12.90 -10.47 17.06
C LYS A 171 -11.57 -11.07 17.46
N ILE A 172 -10.67 -10.34 18.10
CA ILE A 172 -9.43 -10.91 18.62
C ILE A 172 -9.44 -10.81 20.14
N SER A 173 -8.97 -11.85 20.81
CA SER A 173 -8.82 -11.85 22.26
C SER A 173 -7.41 -12.26 22.62
N VAL A 174 -6.80 -11.52 23.53
CA VAL A 174 -5.45 -11.76 24.02
C VAL A 174 -5.53 -11.92 25.53
N GLN A 175 -5.05 -13.06 26.04
CA GLN A 175 -5.00 -13.37 27.46
C GLN A 175 -3.54 -13.51 27.92
N TYR A 176 -3.17 -12.75 28.94
CA TYR A 176 -1.87 -12.83 29.61
C TYR A 176 -2.05 -13.67 30.87
N GLY A 177 -1.36 -14.81 30.93
CA GLY A 177 -1.40 -15.70 32.08
C GLY A 177 -0.47 -15.24 33.19
N GLU A 178 -0.52 -15.94 34.32
CA GLU A 178 0.37 -15.67 35.47
C GLU A 178 1.84 -15.82 35.08
N ALA A 179 2.65 -14.87 35.55
CA ALA A 179 4.09 -14.85 35.32
C ALA A 179 4.77 -16.04 36.02
N ILE A 180 5.57 -16.77 35.27
CA ILE A 180 6.43 -17.84 35.75
C ILE A 180 7.75 -17.19 36.14
N MET A 181 8.10 -17.28 37.43
CA MET A 181 9.27 -16.62 38.00
C MET A 181 10.56 -17.39 37.69
N PRO A 182 11.73 -16.71 37.63
CA PRO A 182 13.01 -17.33 37.29
C PRO A 182 13.36 -18.58 38.11
N GLU A 183 13.00 -18.60 39.39
CA GLU A 183 13.25 -19.72 40.30
C GLU A 183 12.50 -20.98 39.86
N GLN A 184 11.26 -20.81 39.37
CA GLN A 184 10.46 -21.93 38.84
C GLN A 184 11.07 -22.48 37.55
N ILE A 185 11.59 -21.60 36.68
CA ILE A 185 12.23 -21.99 35.42
C ILE A 185 13.54 -22.74 35.67
N ALA A 186 14.24 -22.45 36.77
CA ALA A 186 15.52 -23.07 37.12
C ALA A 186 15.37 -24.48 37.71
N ASN A 187 14.25 -24.77 38.37
CA ASN A 187 14.04 -25.99 39.15
C ASN A 187 13.50 -27.19 38.34
N GLU A 188 13.08 -26.96 37.09
CA GLU A 188 12.52 -28.01 36.23
C GLU A 188 13.46 -28.35 35.06
N SER A 189 13.37 -29.61 34.60
CA SER A 189 14.04 -29.99 33.35
C SER A 189 13.41 -29.23 32.16
N ASP A 190 14.23 -28.85 31.19
CA ASP A 190 13.74 -28.14 30.00
C ASP A 190 12.67 -28.95 29.24
N LYS A 191 12.58 -30.27 29.38
CA LYS A 191 11.53 -31.08 28.72
C LYS A 191 10.19 -30.98 29.44
N GLU A 192 10.18 -31.14 30.76
CA GLU A 192 8.98 -31.09 31.59
C GLU A 192 8.36 -29.69 31.56
N PHE A 193 9.20 -28.67 31.78
CA PHE A 193 8.78 -27.27 31.74
C PHE A 193 8.06 -26.91 30.43
N MET A 194 8.56 -27.43 29.31
CA MET A 194 8.00 -27.15 27.98
C MET A 194 6.67 -27.87 27.74
N SER A 195 6.52 -29.09 28.25
CA SER A 195 5.26 -29.83 28.26
C SER A 195 4.21 -29.09 29.08
N ASP A 196 4.56 -28.69 30.30
CA ASP A 196 3.66 -28.03 31.25
C ASP A 196 3.24 -26.66 30.73
N LEU A 197 4.18 -25.90 30.16
CA LEU A 197 3.89 -24.62 29.53
C LEU A 197 2.98 -24.77 28.31
N THR A 198 3.21 -25.78 27.47
CA THR A 198 2.34 -26.09 26.33
C THR A 198 0.92 -26.40 26.81
N GLN A 199 0.79 -27.25 27.84
CA GLN A 199 -0.52 -27.59 28.41
C GLN A 199 -1.20 -26.38 29.04
N LYS A 200 -0.46 -25.54 29.77
CA LYS A 200 -0.95 -24.29 30.36
C LYS A 200 -1.49 -23.34 29.28
N MET A 201 -0.74 -23.12 28.20
CA MET A 201 -1.19 -22.28 27.08
C MET A 201 -2.42 -22.86 26.36
N ARG A 202 -2.48 -24.17 26.14
CA ARG A 202 -3.65 -24.84 25.54
C ARG A 202 -4.89 -24.70 26.43
N LYS A 203 -4.74 -24.89 27.74
CA LYS A 203 -5.82 -24.68 28.73
C LYS A 203 -6.31 -23.23 28.70
N MET A 204 -5.40 -22.26 28.73
CA MET A 204 -5.74 -20.84 28.60
C MET A 204 -6.52 -20.57 27.30
N GLN A 205 -6.13 -21.14 26.16
CA GLN A 205 -6.86 -20.96 24.91
C GLN A 205 -8.26 -21.56 24.96
N THR A 206 -8.40 -22.76 25.53
CA THR A 206 -9.72 -23.39 25.74
C THR A 206 -10.63 -22.49 26.58
N GLU A 207 -10.16 -22.02 27.74
CA GLU A 207 -10.91 -21.13 28.61
C GLU A 207 -11.29 -19.81 27.92
N LEU A 208 -10.34 -19.22 27.18
CA LEU A 208 -10.57 -17.99 26.44
C LEU A 208 -11.64 -18.17 25.37
N ARG A 209 -11.59 -19.27 24.60
CA ARG A 209 -12.58 -19.59 23.57
C ARG A 209 -13.97 -19.73 24.17
N ILE A 210 -14.12 -20.48 25.26
CA ILE A 210 -15.39 -20.61 25.99
C ILE A 210 -15.90 -19.23 26.41
N LYS A 211 -15.05 -18.43 27.06
CA LYS A 211 -15.39 -17.09 27.58
C LYS A 211 -15.90 -16.14 26.49
N VAL A 212 -15.40 -16.25 25.26
CA VAL A 212 -15.79 -15.38 24.13
C VAL A 212 -16.82 -16.02 23.19
N GLY A 213 -17.40 -17.17 23.57
CA GLY A 213 -18.46 -17.85 22.82
C GLY A 213 -17.96 -18.60 21.59
N ARG A 214 -16.72 -19.08 21.59
CA ARG A 214 -16.13 -19.92 20.52
C ARG A 214 -16.06 -21.37 20.94
N LYS A 215 -16.23 -22.28 19.98
CA LYS A 215 -16.01 -23.71 20.18
C LYS A 215 -14.53 -23.95 20.58
N PRO A 216 -14.26 -24.63 21.71
CA PRO A 216 -12.90 -25.02 22.09
C PRO A 216 -12.22 -25.88 21.02
N PHE A 217 -10.89 -25.79 20.96
CA PHE A 217 -10.12 -26.73 20.15
C PHE A 217 -9.99 -28.07 20.88
N ASP A 218 -10.06 -29.15 20.11
CA ASP A 218 -9.73 -30.47 20.62
C ASP A 218 -8.22 -30.68 20.58
N TYR A 219 -7.64 -30.83 21.77
CA TYR A 219 -6.22 -31.16 22.00
C TYR A 219 -6.02 -32.61 22.47
N SER A 220 -7.08 -33.41 22.59
CA SER A 220 -7.04 -34.79 23.11
C SER A 220 -6.54 -35.78 22.07
N SER A 221 -6.73 -35.51 20.78
CA SER A 221 -6.14 -36.30 19.71
C SER A 221 -4.62 -36.11 19.72
N LYS A 222 -3.85 -37.19 19.94
CA LYS A 222 -2.42 -37.23 19.62
C LYS A 222 -2.28 -37.04 18.10
N THR A 223 -2.24 -35.80 17.63
CA THR A 223 -1.74 -35.52 16.28
C THR A 223 -0.26 -35.88 16.30
N ASN A 224 0.17 -36.72 15.36
CA ASN A 224 1.59 -36.99 15.13
C ASN A 224 2.31 -35.64 14.93
N ASP A 225 2.92 -35.13 16.00
CA ASP A 225 3.64 -33.85 16.03
C ASP A 225 5.00 -33.92 15.30
N ASP A 226 5.22 -34.98 14.52
CA ASP A 226 6.17 -34.99 13.42
C ASP A 226 5.43 -34.63 12.12
N HIS A 227 5.12 -33.35 11.95
CA HIS A 227 5.07 -32.87 10.58
C HIS A 227 6.51 -32.94 10.05
N PRO A 228 6.82 -33.81 9.07
CA PRO A 228 8.13 -33.78 8.46
C PRO A 228 8.38 -32.34 8.01
N VAL A 229 9.59 -31.86 8.30
CA VAL A 229 10.17 -30.75 7.54
C VAL A 229 10.29 -31.30 6.12
N ILE A 230 9.18 -31.26 5.38
CA ILE A 230 9.20 -31.45 3.94
C ILE A 230 10.01 -30.26 3.47
N ALA A 231 11.29 -30.51 3.21
CA ALA A 231 12.08 -29.72 2.30
C ALA A 231 11.17 -29.49 1.11
N ALA A 232 10.68 -28.26 0.99
CA ALA A 232 9.82 -27.87 -0.10
C ALA A 232 10.65 -28.13 -1.36
N SER A 233 10.41 -29.26 -2.00
CA SER A 233 10.83 -29.49 -3.35
C SER A 233 10.29 -28.32 -4.14
N VAL A 234 11.22 -27.64 -4.79
CA VAL A 234 10.99 -26.50 -5.64
C VAL A 234 10.16 -27.01 -6.83
N GLN A 235 8.84 -27.08 -6.66
CA GLN A 235 7.90 -27.05 -7.78
C GLN A 235 7.67 -25.58 -8.14
N GLU A 236 8.67 -25.07 -8.83
CA GLU A 236 8.65 -23.81 -9.56
C GLU A 236 7.92 -24.07 -10.88
N ASN A 237 6.58 -24.09 -10.88
CA ASN A 237 5.82 -23.82 -12.12
C ASN A 237 4.30 -23.61 -11.98
N GLN A 238 3.69 -23.70 -10.79
CA GLN A 238 2.25 -23.41 -10.61
C GLN A 238 1.90 -22.16 -9.78
N LYS A 239 2.90 -21.42 -9.27
CA LYS A 239 2.65 -20.21 -8.44
C LYS A 239 2.44 -18.92 -9.24
N VAL A 240 2.84 -18.89 -10.52
CA VAL A 240 2.74 -17.67 -11.36
C VAL A 240 1.28 -17.20 -11.54
N PRO A 241 0.28 -18.06 -11.78
CA PRO A 241 -1.10 -17.63 -11.97
C PRO A 241 -1.74 -17.12 -10.66
N MET A 242 -1.51 -17.81 -9.54
CA MET A 242 -2.09 -17.46 -8.25
C MET A 242 -1.49 -16.16 -7.68
N ILE A 243 -0.18 -15.98 -7.78
CA ILE A 243 0.49 -14.72 -7.38
C ILE A 243 0.03 -13.56 -8.28
N LYS A 244 -0.13 -13.79 -9.59
CA LYS A 244 -0.64 -12.77 -10.53
C LYS A 244 -2.10 -12.41 -10.18
N MET A 245 -2.94 -13.38 -9.84
CA MET A 245 -4.32 -13.15 -9.43
C MET A 245 -4.42 -12.43 -8.07
N MET A 246 -3.59 -12.80 -7.09
CA MET A 246 -3.52 -12.11 -5.79
C MET A 246 -3.00 -10.69 -5.94
N LYS A 247 -1.93 -10.46 -6.72
CA LYS A 247 -1.45 -9.11 -7.06
C LYS A 247 -2.52 -8.29 -7.75
N ARG A 248 -3.31 -8.88 -8.67
CA ARG A 248 -4.41 -8.20 -9.34
C ARG A 248 -5.52 -7.79 -8.37
N LYS A 249 -5.93 -8.66 -7.44
CA LYS A 249 -6.89 -8.32 -6.38
C LYS A 249 -6.36 -7.25 -5.41
N ILE A 250 -5.11 -7.36 -4.99
CA ILE A 250 -4.45 -6.37 -4.11
C ILE A 250 -4.38 -5.00 -4.81
N ASN A 251 -3.96 -4.97 -6.07
CA ASN A 251 -3.94 -3.75 -6.88
C ASN A 251 -5.33 -3.15 -7.04
N PHE A 252 -6.38 -3.96 -7.16
CA PHE A 252 -7.77 -3.50 -7.24
C PHE A 252 -8.24 -2.81 -5.95
N TYR A 253 -7.97 -3.40 -4.78
CA TYR A 253 -8.32 -2.78 -3.50
C TYR A 253 -7.49 -1.53 -3.22
N TRP A 254 -6.19 -1.55 -3.53
CA TRP A 254 -5.35 -0.35 -3.44
C TRP A 254 -5.82 0.76 -4.36
N TYR A 255 -6.16 0.43 -5.61
CA TYR A 255 -6.75 1.37 -6.55
C TYR A 255 -8.01 2.00 -5.96
N PHE A 256 -8.93 1.20 -5.43
CA PHE A 256 -10.16 1.71 -4.86
C PHE A 256 -9.90 2.62 -3.65
N LEU A 257 -9.03 2.21 -2.75
CA LEU A 257 -8.64 2.99 -1.58
C LEU A 257 -8.02 4.34 -1.97
N TRP A 258 -7.01 4.31 -2.85
CA TRP A 258 -6.34 5.52 -3.33
C TRP A 258 -7.28 6.43 -4.10
N ARG A 259 -8.17 5.86 -4.93
CA ARG A 259 -9.21 6.64 -5.63
C ARG A 259 -10.12 7.36 -4.65
N GLN A 260 -10.62 6.68 -3.61
CA GLN A 260 -11.46 7.34 -2.60
C GLN A 260 -10.70 8.42 -1.83
N PHE A 261 -9.45 8.14 -1.44
CA PHE A 261 -8.60 9.13 -0.77
C PHE A 261 -8.38 10.38 -1.64
N CYS A 262 -7.99 10.18 -2.90
CA CYS A 262 -7.80 11.27 -3.86
C CYS A 262 -9.10 12.04 -4.11
N ARG A 263 -10.25 11.35 -4.21
CA ARG A 263 -11.56 11.99 -4.38
C ARG A 263 -11.93 12.85 -3.19
N ILE A 264 -11.79 12.34 -1.97
CA ILE A 264 -12.06 13.10 -0.73
C ILE A 264 -11.14 14.32 -0.67
N PHE A 265 -9.85 14.13 -0.91
CA PHE A 265 -8.86 15.20 -0.97
C PHE A 265 -9.25 16.27 -2.01
N CYS A 266 -9.52 15.88 -3.25
CA CYS A 266 -9.90 16.82 -4.30
C CYS A 266 -11.22 17.54 -3.97
N ARG A 267 -12.21 16.87 -3.36
CA ARG A 267 -13.46 17.50 -2.94
C ARG A 267 -13.26 18.55 -1.86
N LEU A 268 -12.39 18.28 -0.88
CA LEU A 268 -12.11 19.18 0.25
C LEU A 268 -11.33 20.45 -0.13
N TYR A 269 -10.51 20.38 -1.19
CA TYR A 269 -9.61 21.47 -1.56
C TYR A 269 -9.92 22.13 -2.91
N PHE A 270 -10.47 21.38 -3.87
CA PHE A 270 -10.63 21.82 -5.26
C PHE A 270 -12.06 21.76 -5.79
N ASN A 271 -12.99 21.15 -5.05
CA ASN A 271 -14.40 20.95 -5.43
C ASN A 271 -14.60 20.70 -6.95
N PRO A 272 -14.03 19.60 -7.49
CA PRO A 272 -13.98 19.39 -8.93
C PRO A 272 -15.39 19.24 -9.50
N THR A 273 -15.67 19.91 -10.61
CA THR A 273 -16.94 19.83 -11.34
C THR A 273 -16.69 19.37 -12.77
N ALA A 274 -17.38 18.32 -13.19
CA ALA A 274 -17.23 17.72 -14.51
C ALA A 274 -18.45 18.02 -15.38
N PHE A 275 -18.21 18.32 -16.65
CA PHE A 275 -19.22 18.54 -17.68
C PHE A 275 -19.06 17.54 -18.82
N ASN A 276 -20.18 17.21 -19.48
CA ASN A 276 -20.19 16.41 -20.71
C ASN A 276 -19.57 15.01 -20.61
N THR A 277 -19.65 14.38 -19.43
CA THR A 277 -19.13 13.01 -19.21
C THR A 277 -19.75 11.95 -20.12
N HIS A 278 -20.92 12.22 -20.71
CA HIS A 278 -21.63 11.32 -21.63
C HIS A 278 -20.90 11.10 -22.97
N TYR A 279 -19.94 11.95 -23.35
CA TYR A 279 -19.11 11.71 -24.53
C TYR A 279 -18.05 10.62 -24.31
N VAL A 280 -17.77 10.26 -23.05
CA VAL A 280 -16.81 9.20 -22.74
C VAL A 280 -17.53 7.85 -22.81
N PRO A 281 -17.07 6.91 -23.65
CA PRO A 281 -17.74 5.61 -23.78
C PRO A 281 -17.57 4.79 -22.50
N ASP A 282 -18.66 4.17 -22.04
CA ASP A 282 -18.68 3.33 -20.83
C ASP A 282 -17.89 2.01 -21.03
N GLU A 283 -17.78 1.52 -22.26
CA GLU A 283 -17.05 0.31 -22.64
C GLU A 283 -16.17 0.52 -23.89
N GLY A 284 -15.28 -0.44 -24.21
CA GLY A 284 -14.39 -0.34 -25.36
C GLY A 284 -13.21 0.64 -25.19
N ALA A 285 -12.23 0.55 -26.08
CA ALA A 285 -11.02 1.35 -25.99
C ALA A 285 -11.23 2.80 -26.47
N PHE A 286 -10.58 3.76 -25.82
CA PHE A 286 -10.55 5.15 -26.27
C PHE A 286 -9.26 5.85 -25.83
N LEU A 287 -8.88 6.91 -26.55
CA LEU A 287 -7.74 7.75 -26.19
C LEU A 287 -8.26 9.10 -25.67
N LEU A 288 -8.07 9.38 -24.38
CA LEU A 288 -8.40 10.65 -23.77
C LEU A 288 -7.19 11.59 -23.87
N LEU A 289 -7.28 12.61 -24.72
CA LEU A 289 -6.22 13.59 -24.91
C LEU A 289 -6.57 14.90 -24.22
N SER A 290 -5.71 15.33 -23.32
CA SER A 290 -5.98 16.47 -22.42
C SER A 290 -4.85 17.48 -22.41
N ASN A 291 -5.19 18.72 -22.04
CA ASN A 291 -4.21 19.70 -21.60
C ASN A 291 -3.64 19.33 -20.21
N HIS A 292 -2.45 19.85 -19.87
CA HIS A 292 -1.75 19.56 -18.61
C HIS A 292 -1.40 20.85 -17.83
N GLN A 293 -2.04 21.06 -16.68
CA GLN A 293 -1.88 22.18 -15.78
C GLN A 293 -1.17 21.86 -14.45
N SER A 294 -1.44 20.71 -13.83
CA SER A 294 -1.00 20.38 -12.46
C SER A 294 -0.55 18.92 -12.30
N PHE A 295 -0.04 18.57 -11.12
CA PHE A 295 0.28 17.18 -10.79
C PHE A 295 -0.95 16.27 -10.62
N LEU A 296 -2.14 16.84 -10.38
CA LEU A 296 -3.36 16.09 -10.07
C LEU A 296 -4.23 15.83 -11.30
N ASP A 297 -3.87 16.39 -12.45
CA ASP A 297 -4.66 16.29 -13.69
C ASP A 297 -5.08 14.87 -14.05
N PRO A 298 -4.20 13.83 -13.99
CA PRO A 298 -4.62 12.45 -14.21
C PRO A 298 -5.81 12.02 -13.34
N MET A 299 -5.82 12.44 -12.08
CA MET A 299 -6.87 12.07 -11.14
C MET A 299 -8.14 12.89 -11.37
N ILE A 300 -8.00 14.20 -11.58
CA ILE A 300 -9.15 15.09 -11.79
C ILE A 300 -9.85 14.75 -13.10
N ASN A 301 -9.11 14.40 -14.14
CA ASN A 301 -9.68 14.05 -15.44
C ASN A 301 -10.34 12.66 -15.46
N ALA A 302 -9.90 11.71 -14.63
CA ALA A 302 -10.47 10.36 -14.65
C ALA A 302 -11.48 10.08 -13.53
N ASP A 303 -11.45 10.83 -12.43
CA ASP A 303 -12.37 10.59 -11.30
C ASP A 303 -13.87 10.64 -11.67
N PRO A 304 -14.33 11.58 -12.51
CA PRO A 304 -15.72 11.67 -12.95
C PRO A 304 -16.20 10.48 -13.80
N LEU A 305 -15.26 9.68 -14.33
CA LEU A 305 -15.57 8.58 -15.24
C LEU A 305 -15.99 7.32 -14.47
N LYS A 306 -16.95 6.59 -15.04
CA LYS A 306 -17.49 5.35 -14.44
C LYS A 306 -16.56 4.15 -14.58
N ARG A 307 -15.46 4.29 -15.33
CA ARG A 307 -14.54 3.21 -15.70
C ARG A 307 -13.09 3.53 -15.38
N GLN A 308 -12.27 2.47 -15.27
CA GLN A 308 -10.84 2.62 -15.04
C GLN A 308 -10.13 3.13 -16.29
N CYS A 309 -9.26 4.11 -16.10
CA CYS A 309 -8.35 4.59 -17.14
C CYS A 309 -6.90 4.24 -16.79
N CYS A 310 -6.04 4.19 -17.81
CA CYS A 310 -4.60 4.04 -17.70
C CYS A 310 -3.93 5.38 -18.02
N PHE A 311 -2.74 5.63 -17.47
CA PHE A 311 -2.05 6.92 -17.60
C PHE A 311 -0.59 6.73 -17.98
N ALA A 312 -0.02 7.66 -18.74
CA ALA A 312 1.43 7.76 -18.83
C ALA A 312 1.97 8.56 -17.63
N ALA A 313 2.96 8.01 -16.91
CA ALA A 313 3.57 8.67 -15.77
C ALA A 313 5.10 8.57 -15.82
N ARG A 314 5.79 9.61 -15.36
CA ARG A 314 7.26 9.62 -15.33
C ARG A 314 7.77 8.51 -14.41
N ASP A 315 8.74 7.73 -14.87
CA ASP A 315 9.39 6.62 -14.14
C ASP A 315 9.83 6.98 -12.71
N SER A 316 10.41 8.16 -12.52
CA SER A 316 10.81 8.67 -11.20
C SER A 316 9.66 8.81 -10.19
N LEU A 317 8.40 8.91 -10.63
CA LEU A 317 7.25 8.98 -9.73
C LEU A 317 6.99 7.63 -9.05
N PHE A 318 7.37 6.53 -9.69
CA PHE A 318 7.20 5.18 -9.17
C PHE A 318 8.18 4.87 -8.03
N THR A 319 9.27 5.63 -7.89
CA THR A 319 10.28 5.43 -6.83
C THR A 319 10.02 6.29 -5.59
N ILE A 320 9.09 7.25 -5.65
CA ILE A 320 8.76 8.12 -4.50
C ILE A 320 8.05 7.28 -3.43
N PRO A 321 8.51 7.30 -2.16
CA PRO A 321 7.83 6.61 -1.08
C PRO A 321 6.37 7.05 -0.94
N VAL A 322 5.45 6.11 -0.68
CA VAL A 322 4.00 6.31 -0.60
C VAL A 322 3.33 6.65 -1.93
N PHE A 323 3.86 7.61 -2.71
CA PHE A 323 3.29 8.02 -4.00
C PHE A 323 3.50 6.97 -5.10
N GLY A 324 4.64 6.29 -5.13
CA GLY A 324 4.93 5.23 -6.11
C GLY A 324 3.93 4.07 -6.09
N PRO A 325 3.64 3.45 -4.92
CA PRO A 325 2.59 2.45 -4.77
C PRO A 325 1.21 2.93 -5.24
N MET A 326 0.88 4.20 -5.01
CA MET A 326 -0.35 4.81 -5.51
C MET A 326 -0.36 4.85 -7.04
N VAL A 327 0.68 5.38 -7.68
CA VAL A 327 0.79 5.45 -9.14
C VAL A 327 0.74 4.05 -9.78
N HIS A 328 1.37 3.04 -9.17
CA HIS A 328 1.28 1.65 -9.61
C HIS A 328 -0.15 1.10 -9.58
N SER A 329 -1.00 1.55 -8.65
CA SER A 329 -2.38 1.09 -8.53
C SER A 329 -3.30 1.68 -9.60
N PHE A 330 -2.96 2.83 -10.20
CA PHE A 330 -3.73 3.51 -11.24
C PHE A 330 -3.45 3.00 -12.67
N ASN A 331 -2.93 1.78 -12.83
CA ASN A 331 -2.51 1.22 -14.14
C ASN A 331 -1.61 2.18 -14.94
N ALA A 332 -0.77 2.95 -14.25
CA ALA A 332 0.12 3.90 -14.88
C ALA A 332 1.28 3.20 -15.59
N ILE A 333 1.58 3.63 -16.81
CA ILE A 333 2.68 3.16 -17.65
C ILE A 333 3.88 4.08 -17.43
N PRO A 334 5.03 3.55 -16.99
CA PRO A 334 6.23 4.35 -16.77
C PRO A 334 6.82 4.83 -18.11
N ILE A 335 7.15 6.11 -18.18
CA ILE A 335 7.84 6.73 -19.32
C ILE A 335 9.10 7.48 -18.86
N LYS A 336 10.19 7.33 -19.62
CA LYS A 336 11.42 8.11 -19.45
C LYS A 336 11.27 9.47 -20.14
N ARG A 337 11.83 10.53 -19.56
CA ARG A 337 11.81 11.87 -20.17
C ARG A 337 12.70 11.92 -21.42
N GLY A 338 12.21 12.58 -22.48
CA GLY A 338 13.02 12.97 -23.63
C GLY A 338 13.28 11.89 -24.67
N GLN A 339 12.73 10.68 -24.50
CA GLN A 339 12.79 9.63 -25.52
C GLN A 339 11.37 9.23 -25.92
N ALA A 340 11.06 9.30 -27.21
CA ALA A 340 9.91 8.59 -27.78
C ALA A 340 10.22 7.10 -27.70
N ASP A 341 9.95 6.52 -26.54
CA ASP A 341 10.25 5.12 -26.29
C ASP A 341 9.25 4.25 -27.08
N LEU A 342 9.72 3.59 -28.13
CA LEU A 342 8.94 2.61 -28.89
C LEU A 342 8.33 1.54 -27.96
N THR A 343 8.97 1.29 -26.80
CA THR A 343 8.46 0.41 -25.74
C THR A 343 7.20 0.97 -25.08
N ALA A 344 7.18 2.27 -24.74
CA ALA A 344 6.01 2.92 -24.16
C ALA A 344 4.84 2.94 -25.15
N MET A 345 5.11 3.23 -26.43
CA MET A 345 4.08 3.16 -27.49
C MET A 345 3.48 1.75 -27.62
N LYS A 346 4.30 0.70 -27.56
CA LYS A 346 3.80 -0.69 -27.56
C LYS A 346 2.89 -0.96 -26.36
N LEU A 347 3.28 -0.52 -25.16
CA LEU A 347 2.47 -0.68 -23.94
C LEU A 347 1.14 0.09 -24.01
N PHE A 348 1.13 1.29 -24.61
CA PHE A 348 -0.09 2.05 -24.85
C PHE A 348 -1.05 1.29 -25.76
N LEU A 349 -0.56 0.78 -26.89
CA LEU A 349 -1.37 0.02 -27.84
C LEU A 349 -1.88 -1.29 -27.22
N GLU A 350 -1.09 -1.96 -26.38
CA GLU A 350 -1.53 -3.14 -25.62
C GLU A 350 -2.69 -2.81 -24.68
N LYS A 351 -2.61 -1.72 -23.92
CA LYS A 351 -3.71 -1.29 -23.03
C LYS A 351 -4.98 -0.90 -23.79
N LEU A 352 -4.84 -0.28 -24.94
CA LEU A 352 -5.99 0.02 -25.79
C LEU A 352 -6.61 -1.27 -26.34
N ARG A 353 -5.82 -2.27 -26.76
CA ARG A 353 -6.34 -3.58 -27.17
C ARG A 353 -7.06 -4.32 -26.04
N ASP A 354 -6.58 -4.17 -24.81
CA ASP A 354 -7.24 -4.69 -23.60
C ASP A 354 -8.56 -3.95 -23.27
N GLY A 355 -8.94 -2.92 -24.04
CA GLY A 355 -10.18 -2.17 -23.85
C GLY A 355 -10.10 -1.06 -22.81
N TYR A 356 -8.92 -0.62 -22.37
CA TYR A 356 -8.80 0.50 -21.42
C TYR A 356 -8.97 1.87 -22.10
N GLY A 357 -9.46 2.85 -21.33
CA GLY A 357 -9.30 4.26 -21.68
C GLY A 357 -7.88 4.72 -21.35
N LEU A 358 -7.12 5.21 -22.33
CA LEU A 358 -5.76 5.69 -22.11
C LEU A 358 -5.75 7.23 -22.05
N VAL A 359 -5.27 7.80 -20.96
CA VAL A 359 -5.19 9.26 -20.76
C VAL A 359 -3.77 9.74 -21.00
N LEU A 360 -3.64 10.69 -21.93
CA LEU A 360 -2.37 11.30 -22.30
C LEU A 360 -2.47 12.83 -22.37
N TYR A 361 -1.30 13.44 -22.24
CA TYR A 361 -1.12 14.89 -22.19
C TYR A 361 -0.17 15.33 -23.31
N PRO A 362 -0.68 15.63 -24.53
CA PRO A 362 0.17 15.78 -25.70
C PRO A 362 1.07 17.02 -25.71
N GLU A 363 0.84 17.99 -24.83
CA GLU A 363 1.77 19.10 -24.55
C GLU A 363 3.13 18.58 -24.05
N GLY A 364 3.14 17.43 -23.37
CA GLY A 364 4.35 16.77 -22.85
C GLY A 364 4.98 17.44 -21.62
N THR A 365 4.56 18.66 -21.28
CA THR A 365 4.90 19.37 -20.05
C THR A 365 3.67 20.11 -19.54
N ARG A 366 3.67 20.48 -18.26
CA ARG A 366 2.61 21.31 -17.69
C ARG A 366 2.79 22.76 -18.14
N THR A 367 1.68 23.44 -18.38
CA THR A 367 1.64 24.87 -18.70
C THR A 367 2.30 25.73 -17.61
N GLU A 368 2.81 26.89 -18.02
CA GLU A 368 3.40 27.89 -17.14
C GLU A 368 2.47 29.08 -16.87
N ASN A 369 1.36 29.19 -17.61
CA ASN A 369 0.45 30.34 -17.56
C ASN A 369 -1.03 29.97 -17.63
N GLY A 370 -1.37 28.68 -17.61
CA GLY A 370 -2.74 28.17 -17.71
C GLY A 370 -3.25 27.98 -19.14
N LYS A 371 -2.57 28.56 -20.14
CA LYS A 371 -2.88 28.41 -21.57
C LYS A 371 -2.43 27.04 -22.09
N ILE A 372 -3.12 26.56 -23.11
CA ILE A 372 -2.85 25.30 -23.81
C ILE A 372 -1.80 25.54 -24.89
N ALA A 373 -0.64 24.88 -24.74
CA ALA A 373 0.42 24.88 -25.74
C ALA A 373 0.05 24.01 -26.96
N GLU A 374 0.83 24.13 -28.03
CA GLU A 374 0.65 23.26 -29.20
C GLU A 374 0.92 21.79 -28.84
N MET A 375 0.03 20.91 -29.29
CA MET A 375 0.14 19.47 -29.06
C MET A 375 1.31 18.89 -29.87
N LYS A 376 2.03 17.92 -29.31
CA LYS A 376 3.16 17.30 -30.00
C LYS A 376 2.70 16.30 -31.06
N ALA A 377 3.24 16.43 -32.28
CA ALA A 377 2.96 15.54 -33.42
C ALA A 377 3.16 14.04 -33.14
N GLY A 378 4.06 13.67 -32.21
CA GLY A 378 4.28 12.27 -31.83
C GLY A 378 3.04 11.52 -31.31
N PHE A 379 2.03 12.25 -30.81
CA PHE A 379 0.76 11.66 -30.41
C PHE A 379 -0.18 11.38 -31.60
N GLY A 380 0.00 12.05 -32.74
CA GLY A 380 -0.73 11.75 -33.98
C GLY A 380 -0.42 10.34 -34.49
N LEU A 381 0.86 9.94 -34.48
CA LEU A 381 1.26 8.59 -34.85
C LEU A 381 0.61 7.54 -33.94
N LEU A 382 0.60 7.80 -32.62
CA LEU A 382 -0.05 6.91 -31.65
C LEU A 382 -1.56 6.82 -31.89
N ALA A 383 -2.24 7.96 -32.10
CA ALA A 383 -3.67 8.03 -32.33
C ALA A 383 -4.08 7.24 -33.59
N ARG A 384 -3.34 7.39 -34.69
CA ARG A 384 -3.56 6.62 -35.93
C ARG A 384 -3.32 5.13 -35.73
N LYS A 385 -2.21 4.75 -35.08
CA LYS A 385 -1.91 3.32 -34.80
C LYS A 385 -2.89 2.67 -33.83
N ALA A 386 -3.45 3.45 -32.90
CA ALA A 386 -4.42 2.96 -31.94
C ALA A 386 -5.74 2.58 -32.63
N ASN A 387 -6.17 3.34 -33.64
CA ASN A 387 -7.42 3.15 -34.35
C ASN A 387 -8.63 3.05 -33.39
N VAL A 388 -8.69 3.97 -32.42
CA VAL A 388 -9.75 4.10 -31.40
C VAL A 388 -10.31 5.52 -31.43
N PRO A 389 -11.54 5.76 -30.95
CA PRO A 389 -12.06 7.12 -30.81
C PRO A 389 -11.17 7.96 -29.88
N ILE A 390 -10.93 9.21 -30.27
CA ILE A 390 -10.21 10.19 -29.46
C ILE A 390 -11.23 11.06 -28.75
N ILE A 391 -11.12 11.11 -27.42
CA ILE A 391 -11.94 11.99 -26.60
C ILE A 391 -11.09 13.21 -26.21
N PRO A 392 -11.38 14.41 -26.73
CA PRO A 392 -10.72 15.61 -26.24
C PRO A 392 -11.25 15.95 -24.84
N SER A 393 -10.36 16.40 -23.95
CA SER A 393 -10.75 16.83 -22.60
C SER A 393 -9.96 18.06 -22.17
N VAL A 394 -10.60 18.95 -21.42
CA VAL A 394 -9.97 20.15 -20.89
C VAL A 394 -10.14 20.23 -19.38
N ILE A 395 -9.03 20.52 -18.72
CA ILE A 395 -8.93 20.82 -17.29
C ILE A 395 -8.64 22.32 -17.15
N ASP A 396 -9.44 23.01 -16.33
CA ASP A 396 -9.27 24.45 -16.06
C ASP A 396 -9.36 24.74 -14.55
N GLY A 397 -8.51 25.62 -14.02
CA GLY A 397 -8.40 25.91 -12.59
C GLY A 397 -7.28 25.18 -11.87
N ALA A 398 -6.73 24.13 -12.46
CA ALA A 398 -5.69 23.34 -11.84
C ALA A 398 -4.35 24.10 -11.80
N PHE A 399 -4.10 24.97 -12.79
CA PHE A 399 -2.94 25.88 -12.77
C PHE A 399 -3.04 26.88 -11.62
N GLU A 400 -4.21 27.48 -11.40
CA GLU A 400 -4.44 28.46 -10.32
C GLU A 400 -4.40 27.81 -8.92
N CYS A 401 -4.78 26.52 -8.81
CA CYS A 401 -4.79 25.81 -7.54
C CYS A 401 -3.41 25.23 -7.17
N TRP A 402 -2.67 24.66 -8.13
CA TRP A 402 -1.39 24.02 -7.83
C TRP A 402 -0.43 24.02 -9.03
N PRO A 403 0.14 25.19 -9.38
CA PRO A 403 1.08 25.31 -10.48
C PRO A 403 2.42 24.64 -10.13
N ARG A 404 3.21 24.31 -11.16
CA ARG A 404 4.44 23.54 -11.03
C ARG A 404 5.46 24.15 -10.06
N GLN A 405 5.48 25.47 -9.92
CA GLN A 405 6.43 26.22 -9.09
C GLN A 405 6.03 26.22 -7.61
N GLN A 406 4.79 25.88 -7.27
CA GLN A 406 4.26 25.99 -5.92
C GLN A 406 4.43 24.67 -5.14
N LYS A 407 5.00 24.75 -3.93
CA LYS A 407 5.26 23.58 -3.08
C LYS A 407 3.98 22.96 -2.48
N LEU A 408 3.01 23.78 -2.12
CA LEU A 408 1.73 23.38 -1.52
C LEU A 408 0.58 23.97 -2.32
N PHE A 409 -0.49 23.21 -2.53
CA PHE A 409 -1.68 23.68 -3.23
C PHE A 409 -2.43 24.79 -2.48
N SER A 410 -3.15 25.61 -3.24
CA SER A 410 -4.16 26.55 -2.77
C SER A 410 -5.56 25.97 -2.95
N ARG A 411 -6.51 26.35 -2.08
CA ARG A 411 -7.92 26.02 -2.30
C ARG A 411 -8.45 26.73 -3.54
N GLY A 412 -9.32 26.07 -4.28
CA GLY A 412 -9.95 26.66 -5.45
C GLY A 412 -11.02 25.76 -6.06
N LYS A 413 -11.45 26.09 -7.27
CA LYS A 413 -12.37 25.27 -8.07
C LYS A 413 -11.66 24.76 -9.31
N ILE A 414 -11.72 23.46 -9.56
CA ILE A 414 -11.20 22.85 -10.79
C ILE A 414 -12.37 22.32 -11.61
N TYR A 415 -12.33 22.55 -12.91
CA TYR A 415 -13.35 22.13 -13.83
C TYR A 415 -12.76 21.17 -14.86
N VAL A 416 -13.55 20.17 -15.26
CA VAL A 416 -13.20 19.25 -16.34
C VAL A 416 -14.36 19.23 -17.32
N THR A 417 -14.07 19.27 -18.62
CA THR A 417 -15.06 19.05 -19.67
C THR A 417 -14.54 18.06 -20.69
N TYR A 418 -15.42 17.21 -21.20
CA TYR A 418 -15.13 16.27 -22.28
C TYR A 418 -15.82 16.73 -23.55
N GLY A 419 -15.15 16.61 -24.69
CA GLY A 419 -15.69 17.00 -25.99
C GLY A 419 -16.15 15.79 -26.79
N GLU A 420 -16.80 16.07 -27.92
CA GLU A 420 -17.32 15.06 -28.83
C GLU A 420 -16.21 14.11 -29.31
N PRO A 421 -16.47 12.78 -29.38
CA PRO A 421 -15.49 11.82 -29.86
C PRO A 421 -15.06 12.11 -31.30
N ILE A 422 -13.75 12.23 -31.53
CA ILE A 422 -13.18 12.27 -32.88
C ILE A 422 -13.05 10.81 -33.35
N PRO A 423 -13.76 10.41 -34.43
CA PRO A 423 -13.70 9.04 -34.92
C PRO A 423 -12.31 8.67 -35.43
N ALA A 424 -11.92 7.40 -35.27
CA ALA A 424 -10.62 6.92 -35.73
C ALA A 424 -10.39 7.11 -37.24
N SER A 425 -11.45 7.00 -38.05
CA SER A 425 -11.41 7.27 -39.50
C SER A 425 -10.94 8.69 -39.81
N LYS A 426 -11.51 9.69 -39.12
CA LYS A 426 -11.13 11.10 -39.28
C LYS A 426 -9.68 11.37 -38.87
N VAL A 427 -9.17 10.65 -37.87
CA VAL A 427 -7.76 10.75 -37.45
C VAL A 427 -6.83 10.10 -38.48
N ALA A 428 -7.26 9.01 -39.12
CA ALA A 428 -6.47 8.31 -40.13
C ALA A 428 -6.26 9.13 -41.42
N GLU A 429 -7.18 10.05 -41.73
CA GLU A 429 -7.12 10.97 -42.86
C GLU A 429 -6.10 12.11 -42.67
N MET A 430 -5.72 12.41 -41.42
CA MET A 430 -4.83 13.54 -41.10
C MET A 430 -3.37 13.11 -40.95
N GLY A 431 -2.45 13.99 -41.34
CA GLY A 431 -1.03 13.86 -40.98
C GLY A 431 -0.79 14.03 -39.47
N ASP A 432 0.36 13.55 -38.97
CA ASP A 432 0.65 13.60 -37.52
C ASP A 432 0.69 15.03 -36.95
N ARG A 433 1.22 15.99 -37.72
CA ARG A 433 1.26 17.42 -37.36
C ARG A 433 -0.11 18.08 -37.50
N GLU A 434 -0.83 17.75 -38.56
CA GLU A 434 -2.18 18.25 -38.84
C GLU A 434 -3.15 17.85 -37.72
N PHE A 435 -3.14 16.57 -37.31
CA PHE A 435 -3.96 16.11 -36.20
C PHE A 435 -3.60 16.82 -34.88
N ALA A 436 -2.31 17.06 -34.63
CA ALA A 436 -1.87 17.76 -33.43
C ALA A 436 -2.37 19.22 -33.42
N HIS A 437 -2.28 19.92 -34.55
CA HIS A 437 -2.84 21.26 -34.70
C HIS A 437 -4.38 21.25 -34.54
N TYR A 438 -5.08 20.35 -35.23
CA TYR A 438 -6.52 20.17 -35.14
C TYR A 438 -6.99 19.94 -33.69
N LEU A 439 -6.32 19.05 -32.96
CA LEU A 439 -6.59 18.80 -31.55
C LEU A 439 -6.31 20.03 -30.69
N THR A 440 -5.25 20.78 -30.98
CA THR A 440 -4.91 22.02 -30.26
C THR A 440 -6.05 23.03 -30.36
N GLN A 441 -6.60 23.25 -31.56
CA GLN A 441 -7.71 24.18 -31.76
C GLN A 441 -8.97 23.74 -31.02
N ILE A 442 -9.31 22.44 -31.07
CA ILE A 442 -10.44 21.88 -30.31
C ILE A 442 -10.28 22.15 -28.81
N LEU A 443 -9.11 21.84 -28.24
CA LEU A 443 -8.88 22.00 -26.82
C LEU A 443 -8.89 23.48 -26.38
N ARG A 444 -8.36 24.38 -27.20
CA ARG A 444 -8.40 25.84 -26.94
C ARG A 444 -9.84 26.36 -26.94
N GLU A 445 -10.63 25.94 -27.92
CA GLU A 445 -12.04 26.31 -28.01
C GLU A 445 -12.85 25.77 -26.83
N MET A 446 -12.68 24.49 -26.50
CA MET A 446 -13.29 23.88 -25.31
C MET A 446 -12.91 24.61 -24.02
N GLN A 447 -11.66 25.07 -23.88
CA GLN A 447 -11.25 25.85 -22.71
C GLN A 447 -11.91 27.23 -22.69
N ARG A 448 -12.02 27.89 -23.84
CA ARG A 448 -12.72 29.18 -23.99
C ARG A 448 -14.16 29.06 -23.50
N GLU A 449 -14.90 28.08 -24.02
CA GLU A 449 -16.29 27.79 -23.65
C GLU A 449 -16.43 27.42 -22.17
N LEU A 450 -15.55 26.55 -21.66
CA LEU A 450 -15.57 26.14 -20.25
C LEU A 450 -15.38 27.35 -19.33
N ARG A 451 -14.41 28.22 -19.64
CA ARG A 451 -14.14 29.41 -18.83
C ARG A 451 -15.33 30.37 -18.85
N LEU A 452 -15.94 30.62 -20.01
CA LEU A 452 -17.19 31.40 -20.09
C LEU A 452 -18.30 30.79 -19.23
N LYS A 453 -18.53 29.49 -19.36
CA LYS A 453 -19.59 28.75 -18.64
C LYS A 453 -19.46 28.83 -17.12
N VAL A 454 -18.24 28.90 -16.60
CA VAL A 454 -17.96 28.95 -15.15
C VAL A 454 -17.63 30.37 -14.65
N GLY A 455 -17.85 31.39 -15.47
CA GLY A 455 -17.68 32.80 -15.11
C GLY A 455 -16.22 33.26 -15.02
N ARG A 456 -15.30 32.62 -15.76
CA ARG A 456 -13.88 32.99 -15.86
C ARG A 456 -13.59 33.71 -17.17
N LYS A 457 -12.67 34.68 -17.12
CA LYS A 457 -12.17 35.36 -18.33
C LYS A 457 -11.48 34.34 -19.25
N PRO A 458 -11.88 34.20 -20.52
CA PRO A 458 -11.21 33.31 -21.46
C PRO A 458 -9.75 33.68 -21.69
N PHE A 459 -8.94 32.70 -22.05
CA PHE A 459 -7.57 32.97 -22.50
C PHE A 459 -7.58 33.51 -23.92
N ASP A 460 -6.69 34.46 -24.17
CA ASP A 460 -6.41 34.92 -25.52
C ASP A 460 -5.31 34.05 -26.15
N TYR A 461 -5.61 33.49 -27.32
CA TYR A 461 -4.74 32.63 -28.10
C TYR A 461 -4.25 33.29 -29.40
N THR A 462 -4.63 34.54 -29.69
CA THR A 462 -4.34 35.19 -30.98
C THR A 462 -2.91 35.68 -31.15
N GLU A 463 -2.06 35.62 -30.11
CA GLU A 463 -0.70 36.20 -30.12
C GLU A 463 0.45 35.19 -30.25
N THR A 464 0.19 33.89 -30.42
CA THR A 464 1.28 32.89 -30.54
C THR A 464 1.16 32.05 -31.80
N GLU A 465 1.62 32.61 -32.92
CA GLU A 465 2.18 31.87 -34.05
C GLU A 465 3.14 32.83 -34.78
N THR A 466 4.43 32.79 -34.44
CA THR A 466 5.48 33.06 -35.43
C THR A 466 5.32 32.01 -36.51
N THR A 467 4.67 32.39 -37.61
CA THR A 467 4.63 31.64 -38.87
C THR A 467 6.07 31.30 -39.28
N PRO A 468 6.43 30.03 -39.51
CA PRO A 468 7.52 29.72 -40.40
C PRO A 468 7.08 30.14 -41.80
N ASP A 469 7.71 31.17 -42.35
CA ASP A 469 7.66 31.49 -43.77
C ASP A 469 7.97 30.22 -44.58
N THR A 470 6.95 29.62 -45.20
CA THR A 470 7.01 28.95 -46.52
C THR A 470 5.69 28.27 -46.79
N PHE A 471 4.81 28.93 -47.54
CA PHE A 471 3.98 28.32 -48.60
C PHE A 471 3.45 29.46 -49.48
N ILE A 472 4.36 30.08 -50.22
CA ILE A 472 4.03 30.82 -51.45
C ILE A 472 4.18 29.84 -52.61
N ASN A 473 3.13 29.78 -53.42
CA ASN A 473 3.03 29.26 -54.79
C ASN A 473 3.23 27.76 -55.05
N LEU A 474 2.15 27.14 -55.52
CA LEU A 474 1.97 26.38 -56.78
C LEU A 474 0.62 25.64 -56.66
N GLY A 475 -0.39 25.80 -57.51
CA GLY A 475 -0.61 26.58 -58.71
C GLY A 475 -2.04 26.26 -59.16
N LYS A 476 -2.75 27.27 -59.68
CA LYS A 476 -3.88 27.04 -60.58
C LYS A 476 -3.30 26.63 -61.95
N ILE A 477 -4.07 25.81 -62.66
CA ILE A 477 -3.90 25.21 -64.00
C ILE A 477 -3.24 23.84 -63.95
#